data_AF-A0A2V8SY97-F1
#
_entry.id   AF-A0A2V8SY97-F1
#
_cell.length_a   1.000
_cell.length_b   1.000
_cell.length_c   1.000
_cell.angle_alpha   90.00
_cell.angle_beta   90.00
_cell.angle_gamma   90.00
#
_symmetry.space_group_name_H-M   'P 1'
#
loop_
_entity.id
_entity.type
_entity.pdbx_description
1 polymer ?
#
loop_
_entity_poly.entity_id
_entity_poly.type
_entity_poly.pdbx_seq_one_letter_code
_entity_poly.pdbx_strand_id
1 'polypeptide(L)'
;MAQPVIENVVPNAGVEGGEVIITCNDFVFSTYEDARVLFGAAEARPISASSARVIAPVPSNLFLDGGEVNISLESNGSVSEGVPFIVGQKLAENLHPVGNPAYDRDNGAIYTTLSGTRGIRRVSPSVPAERCLSPAAMTEQSTG
;
A
#
# COMPACT_ATOMS: atom_id res chain seq x y z
N MET A 1 -14.68 31.65 -3.22
CA MET A 1 -14.23 30.58 -2.31
C MET A 1 -12.88 30.14 -2.83
N ALA A 2 -11.86 30.06 -1.98
CA ALA A 2 -10.52 29.65 -2.41
C ALA A 2 -10.51 28.11 -2.50
N GLN A 3 -10.03 27.58 -3.63
CA GLN A 3 -9.86 26.14 -3.82
C GLN A 3 -8.46 25.78 -3.29
N PRO A 4 -8.34 24.76 -2.42
CA PRO A 4 -7.03 24.34 -1.95
C PRO A 4 -6.19 23.80 -3.11
N VAL A 5 -4.88 24.07 -3.08
CA VAL A 5 -3.92 23.58 -4.08
C VAL A 5 -2.89 22.72 -3.38
N ILE A 6 -2.75 21.47 -3.80
CA ILE A 6 -1.71 20.57 -3.29
C ILE A 6 -0.41 20.84 -4.06
N GLU A 7 0.66 21.14 -3.33
CA GLU A 7 2.00 21.32 -3.90
C GLU A 7 2.82 20.04 -3.85
N ASN A 8 2.72 19.29 -2.74
CA ASN A 8 3.52 18.11 -2.52
C ASN A 8 2.86 17.12 -1.54
N VAL A 9 3.15 15.84 -1.72
CA VAL A 9 2.68 14.73 -0.89
C VAL A 9 3.87 13.83 -0.56
N VAL A 10 4.14 13.62 0.73
CA VAL A 10 5.27 12.81 1.20
C VAL A 10 4.85 11.90 2.36
N PRO A 11 5.07 10.58 2.26
CA PRO A 11 5.50 9.84 1.06
C PRO A 11 4.45 9.85 -0.05
N ASN A 12 4.83 9.51 -1.29
CA ASN A 12 3.89 9.34 -2.42
C ASN A 12 3.25 7.93 -2.46
N ALA A 13 3.53 7.11 -1.46
CA ALA A 13 2.96 5.79 -1.30
C ALA A 13 2.84 5.44 0.18
N GLY A 14 1.82 4.67 0.55
CA GLY A 14 1.59 4.26 1.94
C GLY A 14 0.63 3.09 2.05
N VAL A 15 0.70 2.40 3.19
CA VAL A 15 -0.25 1.33 3.56
C VAL A 15 -1.25 1.86 4.57
N GLU A 16 -2.34 1.12 4.80
CA GLU A 16 -3.33 1.44 5.83
C GLU A 16 -2.70 1.87 7.18
N GLY A 17 -3.20 2.95 7.76
CA GLY A 17 -2.69 3.50 9.02
C GLY A 17 -1.33 4.20 8.93
N GLY A 18 -0.68 4.19 7.76
CA GLY A 18 0.50 5.02 7.50
C GLY A 18 0.16 6.51 7.55
N GLU A 19 1.16 7.37 7.74
CA GLU A 19 0.98 8.83 7.79
C GLU A 19 1.47 9.47 6.49
N VAL A 20 0.72 10.45 6.00
CA VAL A 20 1.07 11.25 4.83
C VAL A 20 1.06 12.72 5.19
N ILE A 21 2.12 13.42 4.78
CA ILE A 21 2.26 14.86 4.93
C ILE A 21 1.94 15.50 3.57
N ILE A 22 0.97 16.39 3.57
CA ILE A 22 0.51 17.12 2.39
C ILE A 22 0.89 18.59 2.58
N THR A 23 1.72 19.12 1.70
CA THR A 23 1.99 20.55 1.58
C THR A 23 1.00 21.13 0.59
N CYS A 24 0.28 22.17 1.00
CA CYS A 24 -0.78 22.78 0.20
C CYS A 24 -0.80 24.29 0.39
N ASN A 25 -1.59 24.99 -0.42
CA ASN A 25 -1.96 26.39 -0.20
C ASN A 25 -3.47 26.52 -0.13
N ASP A 26 -3.93 27.61 0.46
CA ASP A 26 -5.34 28.02 0.48
C ASP A 26 -6.31 26.98 1.07
N PHE A 27 -5.83 26.08 1.94
CA PHE A 27 -6.67 25.12 2.64
C PHE A 27 -7.36 25.76 3.85
N VAL A 28 -8.49 26.43 3.58
CA VAL A 28 -9.24 27.21 4.57
C VAL A 28 -10.55 26.52 4.93
N PHE A 29 -10.71 26.16 6.20
CA PHE A 29 -11.90 25.54 6.80
C PHE A 29 -12.47 26.39 7.94
N SER A 30 -13.79 26.32 8.16
CA SER A 30 -14.45 27.06 9.24
C SER A 30 -14.26 26.35 10.59
N THR A 31 -14.47 25.04 10.59
CA THR A 31 -14.22 24.16 11.73
C THR A 31 -13.27 23.06 11.30
N TYR A 32 -12.47 22.54 12.22
CA TYR A 32 -11.62 21.36 11.96
C TYR A 32 -12.44 20.14 11.47
N GLU A 33 -13.72 20.09 11.81
CA GLU A 33 -14.64 19.06 11.36
C GLU A 33 -15.01 19.16 9.88
N ASP A 34 -14.72 20.28 9.21
CA ASP A 34 -14.96 20.47 7.78
C ASP A 34 -13.74 20.06 6.94
N ALA A 35 -12.59 19.79 7.57
CA ALA A 35 -11.37 19.37 6.87
C ALA A 35 -11.43 17.88 6.56
N ARG A 36 -11.34 17.53 5.28
CA ARG A 36 -11.30 16.15 4.80
C ARG A 36 -10.13 15.96 3.84
N VAL A 37 -9.51 14.80 3.92
CA VAL A 37 -8.54 14.33 2.93
C VAL A 37 -9.15 13.12 2.26
N LEU A 38 -9.29 13.19 0.94
CA LEU A 38 -9.86 12.13 0.13
C LEU A 38 -8.74 11.35 -0.52
N PHE A 39 -8.76 10.03 -0.40
CA PHE A 39 -7.89 9.08 -1.09
C PHE A 39 -8.76 8.34 -2.12
N GLY A 40 -8.94 8.93 -3.30
CA GLY A 40 -9.94 8.49 -4.26
C GLY A 40 -11.35 8.64 -3.70
N ALA A 41 -12.06 7.52 -3.50
CA ALA A 41 -13.39 7.51 -2.87
C ALA A 41 -13.34 7.38 -1.33
N ALA A 42 -12.15 7.20 -0.76
CA ALA A 42 -11.96 6.98 0.67
C ALA A 42 -11.76 8.29 1.42
N GLU A 43 -12.61 8.60 2.39
CA GLU A 43 -12.40 9.77 3.25
C GLU A 43 -11.52 9.45 4.46
N ALA A 44 -10.55 10.32 4.72
CA ALA A 44 -9.71 10.30 5.91
C ALA A 44 -9.84 11.63 6.66
N ARG A 45 -9.96 11.53 7.99
CA ARG A 45 -9.88 12.72 8.85
C ARG A 45 -8.42 13.06 9.09
N PRO A 46 -7.98 14.31 8.85
CA PRO A 46 -6.63 14.70 9.17
C PRO A 46 -6.35 14.57 10.68
N ILE A 47 -5.10 14.31 11.04
CA ILE A 47 -4.57 14.38 12.41
C ILE A 47 -4.23 15.83 12.75
N SER A 48 -3.71 16.56 11.76
CA SER A 48 -3.45 18.00 11.86
C SER A 48 -3.73 18.66 10.52
N ALA A 49 -4.27 19.88 10.53
CA ALA A 49 -4.56 20.64 9.33
C ALA A 49 -4.31 22.13 9.58
N SER A 50 -3.76 22.79 8.57
CA SER A 50 -3.52 24.22 8.50
C SER A 50 -3.64 24.67 7.04
N SER A 51 -3.61 25.97 6.79
CA SER A 51 -3.67 26.51 5.43
C SER A 51 -2.53 26.05 4.51
N ALA A 52 -1.37 25.71 5.09
CA ALA A 52 -0.15 25.38 4.34
C ALA A 52 0.27 23.89 4.43
N ARG A 53 -0.29 23.14 5.38
CA ARG A 53 0.16 21.79 5.70
C ARG A 53 -0.93 20.96 6.36
N VAL A 54 -1.08 19.73 5.89
CA VAL A 54 -2.01 18.74 6.42
C VAL A 54 -1.26 17.44 6.69
N ILE A 55 -1.59 16.78 7.79
CA ILE A 55 -1.10 15.45 8.14
C ILE A 55 -2.32 14.55 8.24
N ALA A 56 -2.37 13.50 7.44
CA ALA A 56 -3.49 12.58 7.38
C ALA A 56 -3.04 11.12 7.38
N PRO A 57 -3.78 10.24 8.06
CA PRO A 57 -3.54 8.82 7.98
C PRO A 57 -4.10 8.27 6.66
N VAL A 58 -3.42 7.28 6.09
CA VAL A 58 -3.96 6.46 5.00
C VAL A 58 -5.14 5.67 5.56
N PRO A 59 -6.36 5.83 5.01
CA PRO A 59 -7.54 5.19 5.56
C PRO A 59 -7.48 3.67 5.39
N SER A 60 -8.00 2.94 6.37
CA SER A 60 -8.06 1.47 6.40
C SER A 60 -9.39 0.93 5.83
N ASN A 61 -10.01 1.64 4.90
CA ASN A 61 -11.37 1.31 4.45
C ASN A 61 -11.38 0.24 3.34
N LEU A 62 -12.54 -0.42 3.22
CA LEU A 62 -12.79 -1.54 2.29
C LEU A 62 -12.76 -1.14 0.80
N PHE A 63 -12.50 0.12 0.47
CA PHE A 63 -12.51 0.64 -0.90
C PHE A 63 -11.12 0.79 -1.51
N LEU A 64 -10.07 0.60 -0.72
CA LEU A 64 -8.68 0.67 -1.17
C LEU A 64 -8.11 -0.74 -1.32
N ASP A 65 -8.60 -1.49 -2.30
CA ASP A 65 -7.83 -2.60 -2.87
C ASP A 65 -6.60 -1.97 -3.52
N GLY A 66 -5.42 -2.16 -2.91
CA GLY A 66 -4.21 -1.39 -3.21
C GLY A 66 -3.95 -1.08 -4.70
N GLY A 67 -3.34 0.05 -4.98
CA GLY A 67 -3.19 0.58 -6.32
C GLY A 67 -2.99 2.08 -6.34
N GLU A 68 -3.10 2.69 -7.52
CA GLU A 68 -3.00 4.14 -7.70
C GLU A 68 -4.35 4.81 -7.39
N VAL A 69 -4.32 5.83 -6.55
CA VAL A 69 -5.46 6.71 -6.23
C VAL A 69 -5.02 8.16 -6.28
N ASN A 70 -5.97 9.08 -6.37
CA ASN A 70 -5.68 10.50 -6.26
C ASN A 70 -6.00 11.00 -4.85
N ILE A 71 -5.07 11.73 -4.24
CA ILE A 71 -5.30 12.48 -3.02
C ILE A 71 -5.88 13.84 -3.38
N SER A 72 -7.00 14.21 -2.76
CA SER A 72 -7.53 15.57 -2.80
C SER A 72 -7.87 16.08 -1.40
N LEU A 73 -7.86 17.40 -1.25
CA LEU A 73 -8.27 18.09 -0.04
C LEU A 73 -9.66 18.66 -0.25
N GLU A 74 -10.57 18.37 0.67
CA GLU A 74 -11.92 18.95 0.66
C GLU A 74 -12.12 19.83 1.90
N SER A 75 -12.67 21.01 1.66
CA SER A 75 -13.12 21.92 2.71
C SER A 75 -14.24 22.83 2.23
N ASN A 76 -15.26 23.04 3.08
CA ASN A 76 -16.38 23.96 2.82
C ASN A 76 -17.04 23.73 1.44
N GLY A 77 -17.09 22.48 0.96
CA GLY A 77 -17.64 22.12 -0.35
C GLY A 77 -16.73 22.42 -1.56
N SER A 78 -15.49 22.85 -1.33
CA SER A 78 -14.45 23.00 -2.36
C SER A 78 -13.46 21.85 -2.28
N VAL A 79 -13.11 21.26 -3.43
CA VAL A 79 -12.19 20.12 -3.54
C VAL A 79 -10.98 20.52 -4.38
N SER A 80 -9.77 20.19 -3.95
CA SER A 80 -8.55 20.43 -4.74
C SER A 80 -8.48 19.53 -5.98
N GLU A 81 -7.57 19.87 -6.90
CA GLU A 81 -7.09 18.90 -7.88
C GLU A 81 -6.48 17.68 -7.19
N GLY A 82 -6.60 16.52 -7.84
CA GLY A 82 -6.09 15.25 -7.34
C GLY A 82 -4.60 15.06 -7.64
N VAL A 83 -3.84 14.56 -6.67
CA VAL A 83 -2.43 14.20 -6.83
C VAL A 83 -2.25 12.68 -6.70
N PRO A 84 -1.53 12.01 -7.62
CA PRO A 84 -1.38 10.56 -7.59
C PRO A 84 -0.66 10.09 -6.32
N PHE A 85 -1.14 8.99 -5.77
CA PHE A 85 -0.64 8.32 -4.58
C PHE A 85 -0.83 6.81 -4.70
N ILE A 86 0.14 6.03 -4.25
CA ILE A 86 0.07 4.57 -4.31
C ILE A 86 -0.33 4.01 -2.95
N VAL A 87 -1.49 3.37 -2.88
CA VAL A 87 -1.92 2.64 -1.68
C VAL A 87 -1.41 1.20 -1.76
N GLY A 88 -0.60 0.81 -0.79
CA GLY A 88 -0.15 -0.57 -0.64
C GLY A 88 -1.20 -1.43 0.05
N GLN A 89 -1.42 -2.63 -0.47
CA GLN A 89 -2.24 -3.64 0.18
C GLN A 89 -1.40 -4.45 1.19
N LYS A 90 -1.94 -4.67 2.38
CA LYS A 90 -1.30 -5.54 3.37
C LYS A 90 -1.50 -7.01 2.99
N LEU A 91 -0.41 -7.69 2.65
CA LEU A 91 -0.44 -9.11 2.26
C LEU A 91 -0.33 -10.07 3.45
N ALA A 92 0.37 -9.66 4.51
CA ALA A 92 0.55 -10.45 5.72
C ALA A 92 0.87 -9.56 6.93
N GLU A 93 0.55 -10.08 8.10
CA GLU A 93 0.87 -9.48 9.39
C GLU A 93 1.42 -10.52 10.38
N ASN A 94 2.01 -10.03 11.47
CA ASN A 94 2.49 -10.87 12.58
C ASN A 94 3.41 -12.00 12.12
N LEU A 95 4.31 -11.69 11.18
CA LEU A 95 5.31 -12.64 10.70
C LEU A 95 6.37 -12.82 11.78
N HIS A 96 6.65 -14.07 12.16
CA HIS A 96 7.75 -14.45 13.04
C HIS A 96 8.85 -15.14 12.22
N PRO A 97 9.68 -14.39 11.48
CA PRO A 97 10.80 -14.97 10.74
C PRO A 97 11.81 -15.53 11.74
N VAL A 98 12.11 -16.83 11.62
CA VAL A 98 13.21 -17.45 12.37
C VAL A 98 14.49 -17.33 11.53
N GLY A 99 15.59 -17.02 12.22
CA GLY A 99 16.75 -16.35 11.65
C GLY A 99 17.40 -17.01 10.44
N ASN A 100 18.07 -16.15 9.67
CA ASN A 100 18.83 -16.40 8.45
C ASN A 100 18.02 -16.37 7.14
N PRO A 101 17.42 -15.22 6.79
CA PRO A 101 16.81 -15.05 5.48
C PRO A 101 17.87 -15.17 4.38
N ALA A 102 17.61 -15.97 3.36
CA ALA A 102 18.45 -16.02 2.17
C ALA A 102 17.98 -14.93 1.19
N TYR A 103 18.93 -14.15 0.66
CA TYR A 103 18.66 -13.12 -0.34
C TYR A 103 19.21 -13.57 -1.69
N ASP A 104 18.36 -13.58 -2.71
CA ASP A 104 18.75 -13.82 -4.09
C ASP A 104 18.96 -12.47 -4.79
N ARG A 105 20.19 -12.23 -5.27
CA ARG A 105 20.61 -10.97 -5.91
C ARG A 105 20.05 -10.82 -7.33
N ASP A 106 19.72 -11.91 -8.00
CA ASP A 106 19.34 -11.88 -9.42
C ASP A 106 17.87 -11.50 -9.59
N ASN A 107 17.01 -11.86 -8.63
CA ASN A 107 15.57 -11.54 -8.64
C ASN A 107 15.11 -10.65 -7.48
N GLY A 108 15.98 -10.36 -6.51
CA GLY A 108 15.66 -9.51 -5.35
C GLY A 108 14.80 -10.20 -4.28
N ALA A 109 14.59 -11.51 -4.35
CA ALA A 109 13.75 -12.25 -3.41
C ALA A 109 14.45 -12.43 -2.04
N ILE A 110 13.65 -12.36 -0.97
CA ILE A 110 14.06 -12.71 0.39
C ILE A 110 13.29 -13.96 0.83
N TYR A 111 14.02 -15.03 1.11
CA TYR A 111 13.47 -16.29 1.60
C TYR A 111 13.64 -16.35 3.12
N THR A 112 12.53 -16.37 3.86
CA THR A 112 12.55 -16.57 5.30
C THR A 112 11.64 -17.71 5.69
N THR A 113 12.00 -18.46 6.73
CA THR A 113 11.11 -19.44 7.35
C THR A 113 10.21 -18.71 8.35
N LEU A 114 8.89 -18.89 8.21
CA LEU A 114 7.91 -18.36 9.15
C LEU A 114 7.66 -19.41 10.24
N SER A 115 7.98 -19.10 11.49
CA SER A 115 7.62 -19.98 12.61
C SER A 115 6.19 -19.68 13.05
N GLY A 116 5.23 -20.51 12.66
CA GLY A 116 3.86 -20.44 13.19
C GLY A 116 3.75 -21.01 14.61
N THR A 117 2.71 -20.60 15.36
CA THR A 117 2.23 -21.40 16.49
C THR A 117 1.76 -22.76 15.99
N ARG A 118 2.12 -23.83 16.70
CA ARG A 118 1.75 -25.21 16.34
C ARG A 118 0.22 -25.29 16.15
N GLY A 119 -0.25 -25.54 14.92
CA GLY A 119 -1.67 -25.78 14.62
C GLY A 119 -2.27 -25.06 13.41
N ILE A 120 -1.59 -24.10 12.77
CA ILE A 120 -2.16 -23.38 11.61
C ILE A 120 -1.58 -23.91 10.30
N ARG A 121 -2.40 -24.60 9.50
CA ARG A 121 -2.11 -24.91 8.10
C ARG A 121 -2.51 -23.70 7.25
N ARG A 122 -1.55 -22.86 6.86
CA ARG A 122 -1.79 -21.90 5.77
C ARG A 122 -1.63 -22.63 4.43
N VAL A 123 -2.68 -22.60 3.63
CA VAL A 123 -2.57 -22.79 2.18
C VAL A 123 -1.80 -21.59 1.64
N SER A 124 -0.63 -21.84 1.07
CA SER A 124 0.13 -20.83 0.34
C SER A 124 -0.69 -20.38 -0.88
N PRO A 125 -0.95 -19.08 -1.09
CA PRO A 125 -1.41 -18.63 -2.40
C PRO A 125 -0.24 -18.81 -3.37
N SER A 126 -0.28 -19.88 -4.17
CA SER A 126 0.67 -20.11 -5.25
C SER A 126 0.47 -19.02 -6.30
N VAL A 127 1.43 -18.10 -6.41
CA VAL A 127 1.59 -17.29 -7.63
C VAL A 127 1.99 -18.27 -8.74
N PRO A 128 1.27 -18.33 -9.88
CA PRO A 128 1.53 -19.34 -10.89
C PRO A 128 2.89 -19.10 -11.54
N ALA A 129 3.84 -20.02 -11.31
CA ALA A 129 5.03 -20.14 -12.13
C ALA A 129 4.60 -20.71 -13.48
N GLU A 130 4.66 -19.88 -14.52
CA GLU A 130 4.44 -20.34 -15.89
C GLU A 130 5.39 -21.52 -16.22
N ARG A 131 4.75 -22.60 -16.69
CA ARG A 131 5.25 -23.51 -17.71
C ARG A 131 6.47 -24.36 -17.34
N CYS A 132 6.20 -25.39 -16.55
CA CYS A 132 7.02 -26.61 -16.48
C CYS A 132 6.92 -27.36 -17.82
N LEU A 133 7.88 -27.17 -18.73
CA LEU A 133 8.07 -28.05 -19.89
C LEU A 133 8.77 -29.34 -19.43
N SER A 134 8.06 -30.46 -19.63
CA SER A 134 8.42 -31.84 -19.28
C SER A 134 9.77 -32.30 -19.85
N PRO A 135 10.59 -33.08 -19.10
CA PRO A 135 11.64 -33.88 -19.70
C PRO A 135 11.08 -35.20 -20.27
N ALA A 136 11.21 -35.36 -21.58
CA ALA A 136 10.95 -36.60 -22.29
C ALA A 136 11.91 -37.72 -21.83
N ALA A 137 11.37 -38.92 -21.72
CA ALA A 137 12.03 -40.16 -21.34
C ALA A 137 13.23 -40.50 -22.24
N MET A 138 14.33 -40.95 -21.64
CA MET A 138 15.35 -41.76 -22.30
C MET A 138 15.56 -43.03 -21.47
N THR A 139 15.05 -44.14 -22.01
CA THR A 139 15.22 -45.50 -21.51
C THR A 139 16.64 -45.97 -21.79
N GLU A 140 17.39 -46.29 -20.74
CA GLU A 140 18.62 -47.08 -20.83
C GLU A 140 18.29 -48.49 -21.35
N GLN A 141 18.86 -48.85 -22.50
CA GLN A 141 18.99 -50.24 -22.94
C GLN A 141 20.30 -50.78 -22.37
N SER A 142 20.21 -51.77 -21.48
CA SER A 142 21.35 -52.62 -21.09
C SER A 142 21.32 -53.89 -21.93
N THR A 143 22.38 -54.09 -22.71
CA THR A 143 22.72 -55.35 -23.39
C THR A 143 23.78 -56.06 -22.58
N GLY A 144 23.60 -57.36 -22.34
CA GLY A 144 24.60 -58.24 -21.72
C GLY A 144 23.98 -59.39 -20.94
#